data_AF-A0A3B9WA76-F1
#
_entry.id   AF-A0A3B9WA76-F1
#
_cell.length_a   1.000
_cell.length_b   1.000
_cell.length_c   1.000
_cell.angle_alpha   90.00
_cell.angle_beta   90.00
_cell.angle_gamma   90.00
#
_symmetry.space_group_name_H-M   'P 1'
#
loop_
_entity.id
_entity.type
_entity.pdbx_description
1 polymer ?
#
loop_
_entity_poly.entity_id
_entity_poly.type
_entity_poly.pdbx_seq_one_letter_code
_entity_poly.pdbx_strand_id
1 'polypeptide(L)' 'MPVSFTAIDFETANRSLASACALGVVRVRDGQVVDTRYSLIRPPAGHDAFEPGNVRIH' A
#
# COMPACT_ATOMS: atom_id res chain seq x y z
N MET A 1 -16.84 6.63 -22.47
CA MET A 1 -15.42 6.22 -22.56
C MET A 1 -15.09 5.43 -21.31
N PRO A 2 -14.67 4.16 -21.40
CA PRO A 2 -14.25 3.43 -20.22
C PRO A 2 -12.95 4.02 -19.64
N VAL A 3 -12.78 3.94 -18.32
CA VAL A 3 -11.69 4.62 -17.60
C VAL A 3 -10.43 3.77 -17.49
N SER A 4 -9.28 4.42 -17.51
CA SER A 4 -7.96 3.81 -17.34
C SER A 4 -7.22 4.51 -16.21
N PHE A 5 -6.82 3.78 -15.18
CA PHE A 5 -6.15 4.33 -13.99
C PHE A 5 -5.23 3.31 -13.32
N THR A 6 -4.54 3.72 -12.27
CA THR A 6 -3.82 2.82 -11.36
C THR A 6 -4.22 3.18 -9.94
N ALA A 7 -4.83 2.22 -9.24
CA ALA A 7 -5.11 2.35 -7.81
C ALA A 7 -3.86 1.92 -7.04
N ILE A 8 -3.57 2.66 -5.96
CA ILE A 8 -2.43 2.46 -5.08
C ILE A 8 -3.00 2.52 -3.66
N ASP A 9 -2.60 1.56 -2.84
CA ASP A 9 -2.97 1.50 -1.43
C ASP A 9 -1.73 1.17 -0.57
N PHE A 10 -1.50 1.95 0.47
CA PHE A 10 -0.36 1.81 1.36
C PHE A 10 -0.82 1.40 2.74
N GLU A 11 -0.17 0.39 3.30
CA GLU A 11 -0.28 0.07 4.71
C GLU A 11 0.84 0.72 5.51
N THR A 12 0.58 1.00 6.78
CA THR A 12 1.50 1.70 7.66
C THR A 12 1.85 0.85 8.88
N ALA A 13 3.12 0.85 9.27
CA ALA A 13 3.57 0.14 10.46
C ALA A 13 3.10 0.81 11.76
N ASN A 14 2.87 2.12 11.74
CA ASN A 14 2.44 2.92 12.89
C ASN A 14 1.67 4.18 12.43
N ARG A 15 1.38 5.10 13.34
CA ARG A 15 0.57 6.31 13.06
C ARG A 15 1.28 7.34 12.19
N SER A 16 2.58 7.18 11.94
CA SER A 16 3.33 8.05 11.04
C SER A 16 3.04 7.71 9.59
N LEU A 17 2.69 8.70 8.78
CA LEU A 17 2.54 8.53 7.33
C LEU A 17 3.86 8.13 6.63
N ALA A 18 5.01 8.34 7.28
CA ALA A 18 6.31 7.90 6.78
C ALA A 18 6.57 6.41 7.03
N SER A 19 5.69 5.70 7.73
CA SER A 19 5.87 4.30 8.14
C SER A 19 5.34 3.27 7.14
N ALA A 20 5.18 3.65 5.87
CA ALA A 20 4.67 2.75 4.83
C ALA A 20 5.43 1.41 4.84
N CYS A 21 4.71 0.30 5.01
CA CYS A 21 5.28 -1.03 5.20
C CYS A 21 4.83 -2.04 4.14
N ALA A 22 3.75 -1.76 3.41
CA ALA A 22 3.32 -2.52 2.25
C ALA A 22 2.68 -1.60 1.21
N LEU A 23 2.67 -2.06 -0.04
CA LEU A 23 2.06 -1.37 -1.17
C LEU A 23 1.31 -2.38 -2.04
N GLY A 24 0.01 -2.13 -2.23
CA GLY A 24 -0.83 -2.76 -3.24
C GLY A 24 -0.98 -1.84 -4.45
N VAL A 25 -0.84 -2.39 -5.66
CA VAL A 25 -1.05 -1.66 -6.92
C VAL A 25 -1.98 -2.46 -7.83
N VAL A 26 -3.01 -1.80 -8.36
CA VAL A 26 -3.94 -2.37 -9.34
C VAL A 26 -3.98 -1.47 -10.57
N ARG A 27 -3.65 -2.02 -11.75
CA ARG A 27 -3.78 -1.29 -13.01
C ARG A 27 -5.09 -1.64 -13.70
N VAL A 28 -5.84 -0.60 -14.04
CA VAL A 28 -7.10 -0.72 -14.78
C VAL A 28 -6.94 -0.09 -16.16
N ARG A 29 -7.37 -0.80 -17.19
CA ARG A 29 -7.44 -0.35 -18.59
C ARG A 29 -8.83 -0.65 -19.12
N ASP A 30 -9.48 0.37 -19.68
CA ASP A 30 -10.83 0.29 -20.23
C ASP A 30 -11.83 -0.40 -19.28
N GLY A 31 -11.75 -0.05 -17.99
CA GLY A 31 -12.60 -0.61 -16.94
C GLY A 31 -12.27 -2.04 -16.50
N GLN A 32 -11.21 -2.65 -17.03
CA GLN A 32 -10.77 -4.00 -16.70
C GLN A 32 -9.45 -3.98 -15.91
N VAL A 33 -9.32 -4.84 -14.90
CA VAL A 33 -8.05 -5.05 -14.19
C VAL A 33 -7.10 -5.81 -15.11
N VAL A 34 -5.91 -5.26 -15.36
CA VAL A 34 -4.92 -5.85 -16.27
C VAL A 34 -3.60 -6.21 -15.61
N ASP A 35 -3.32 -5.69 -14.41
CA ASP A 35 -2.14 -6.04 -13.61
C ASP A 35 -2.43 -5.81 -12.12
N THR A 36 -1.88 -6.67 -11.27
CA THR A 36 -1.89 -6.50 -9.81
C THR A 36 -0.49 -6.78 -9.28
N ARG A 37 -0.03 -5.92 -8.36
CA ARG A 37 1.27 -6.07 -7.72
C ARG A 37 1.17 -5.82 -6.23
N TYR A 38 2.04 -6.51 -5.51
CA TYR A 38 2.22 -6.35 -4.08
C TYR A 38 3.71 -6.31 -3.77
N SER A 39 4.09 -5.43 -2.85
CA SER A 39 5.46 -5.34 -2.37
C SER A 39 5.50 -4.90 -0.91
N LEU A 40 6.42 -5.50 -0.16
CA LEU A 40 6.77 -5.04 1.19
C LEU A 40 7.76 -3.88 1.12
N ILE A 41 7.63 -2.95 2.05
CA ILE A 41 8.48 -1.79 2.21
C ILE A 41 9.09 -1.88 3.61
N ARG A 42 10.39 -1.65 3.72
CA ARG A 42 11.00 -1.42 5.02
C ARG A 42 10.88 0.08 5.34
N PRO A 43 10.17 0.48 6.40
CA PRO A 43 10.08 1.89 6.75
C PRO A 43 11.46 2.50 7.04
N PRO A 44 11.65 3.81 6.84
CA PRO A 44 12.88 4.50 7.22
C PRO A 44 13.17 4.36 8.71
N ALA A 45 14.45 4.41 9.08
CA ALA A 45 14.87 4.40 10.48
C ALA A 45 14.17 5.51 11.27
N GLY A 46 13.64 5.17 12.45
CA GLY A 46 12.85 6.09 13.29
C GLY A 46 11.35 6.04 13.00
N HIS A 47 10.93 5.38 11.92
CA HIS A 47 9.53 5.10 11.58
C HIS A 47 9.24 3.59 11.45
N ASP A 48 10.21 2.74 11.78
CA ASP A 48 10.22 1.29 11.56
C ASP A 48 9.66 0.47 12.73
N ALA A 49 9.16 1.12 13.77
CA ALA A 49 8.43 0.45 14.84
C ALA A 49 7.03 0.03 14.37
N PHE A 50 6.67 -1.24 14.58
CA PHE A 50 5.34 -1.74 14.28
C PHE A 50 4.45 -1.61 15.53
N GLU A 51 3.47 -0.70 15.48
CA GLU A 51 2.51 -0.54 16.57
C GLU A 51 1.53 -1.71 16.60
N PRO A 52 1.25 -2.33 17.77
CA PRO A 52 0.33 -3.46 17.87
C PRO A 52 -1.09 -3.18 17.32
N GLY A 53 -1.50 -1.91 17.32
CA GLY A 53 -2.78 -1.49 16.73
C GLY A 53 -2.83 -1.70 15.22
N ASN A 54 -1.78 -1.28 14.51
CA ASN A 54 -1.64 -1.47 13.06
C ASN A 54 -1.46 -2.95 12.72
N VAL A 55 -0.59 -3.66 13.45
CA VAL A 55 -0.36 -5.09 13.19
C VAL A 55 -1.64 -5.91 13.31
N ARG A 56 -2.55 -5.56 14.23
CA ARG A 56 -3.79 -6.32 14.46
C ARG A 56 -4.81 -6.21 13.32
N ILE A 57 -4.78 -5.15 12.51
CA ILE A 57 -5.76 -4.94 11.44
C ILE A 57 -5.33 -5.55 10.09
N HIS A 58 -4.16 -6.18 10.05
CA HIS A 58 -3.59 -6.89 8.90
C HIS A 58 -3.39 -8.37 9.23
#